data_AF-A0A450RXG5-F1
#
_entry.id   AF-A0A450RXG5-F1
#
_cell.length_a   1.000
_cell.length_b   1.000
_cell.length_c   1.000
_cell.angle_alpha   90.00
_cell.angle_beta   90.00
_cell.angle_gamma   90.00
#
_symmetry.space_group_name_H-M   'P 1'
#
loop_
_entity.id
_entity.type
_entity.pdbx_description
1 polymer ?
#
loop_
_entity_poly.entity_id
_entity_poly.type
_entity_poly.pdbx_seq_one_letter_code
_entity_poly.pdbx_strand_id
1 'polypeptide(L)'
;MKSIAVSRQTDSLNDVLKQAALEKILLEAADGRRFILASVEKWKGFQISEGDDITENEGLMAHLSERRSGGKRIPLSDVRETLGR
;
A
#
# COMPACT_ATOMS: atom_id res chain seq x y z
N MET A 1 10.63 -8.19 2.70
CA MET A 1 11.22 -7.84 1.39
C MET A 1 12.28 -8.87 1.10
N LYS A 2 12.14 -9.63 0.02
CA LYS A 2 12.99 -10.78 -0.30
C LYS A 2 13.98 -10.39 -1.40
N SER A 3 15.25 -10.73 -1.24
CA SER A 3 16.29 -10.47 -2.26
C SER A 3 16.48 -11.70 -3.14
N ILE A 4 16.49 -11.51 -4.46
CA ILE A 4 16.74 -12.57 -5.44
C ILE A 4 17.85 -12.10 -6.39
N ALA A 5 18.92 -12.89 -6.46
CA ALA A 5 19.99 -12.70 -7.44
C ALA A 5 19.53 -13.27 -8.79
N VAL A 6 19.48 -12.43 -9.82
CA VAL A 6 19.03 -12.84 -11.16
C VAL A 6 20.23 -13.43 -11.91
N SER A 7 20.36 -14.76 -11.88
CA SER A 7 21.37 -15.48 -12.68
C SER A 7 20.91 -15.65 -14.14
N ARG A 8 21.85 -15.83 -15.07
CA ARG A 8 21.57 -16.03 -16.50
C ARG A 8 20.80 -17.33 -16.80
N GLN A 9 20.70 -18.23 -15.84
CA GLN A 9 20.03 -19.52 -16.02
C GLN A 9 19.01 -19.76 -14.89
N THR A 10 17.81 -20.16 -15.33
CA THR A 10 16.87 -21.10 -14.67
C THR A 10 15.78 -20.65 -13.70
N ASP A 11 15.42 -19.37 -13.58
CA ASP A 11 14.06 -19.01 -13.11
C ASP A 11 13.28 -18.34 -14.25
N SER A 12 12.13 -18.92 -14.62
CA SER A 12 11.24 -18.29 -15.58
C SER A 12 10.82 -16.94 -15.03
N LEU A 13 10.92 -15.87 -15.84
CA LEU A 13 10.47 -14.53 -15.46
C LEU A 13 9.04 -14.56 -14.85
N ASN A 14 8.20 -15.48 -15.32
CA ASN A 14 6.86 -15.71 -14.80
C ASN A 14 6.84 -16.15 -13.33
N ASP A 15 7.81 -16.92 -12.86
CA ASP A 15 7.85 -17.37 -11.47
C ASP A 15 8.32 -16.25 -10.54
N VAL A 16 9.26 -15.41 -11.01
CA VAL A 16 9.64 -14.17 -10.31
C VAL A 16 8.46 -13.20 -10.22
N LEU A 17 7.67 -13.07 -11.29
CA LEU A 17 6.46 -12.25 -11.32
C LEU A 17 5.36 -12.78 -10.38
N LYS A 18 5.15 -14.10 -10.29
CA LYS A 18 4.23 -14.71 -9.31
C LYS A 18 4.64 -14.39 -7.87
N GLN A 19 5.93 -14.48 -7.55
CA GLN A 19 6.40 -14.11 -6.21
C GLN A 19 6.20 -12.60 -5.96
N ALA A 20 6.43 -11.75 -6.97
CA ALA A 20 6.24 -10.30 -6.85
C ALA A 20 4.77 -9.88 -6.68
N ALA A 21 3.82 -10.72 -7.12
CA ALA A 21 2.41 -10.53 -6.85
C ALA A 21 2.10 -10.72 -5.35
N LEU A 22 2.77 -11.67 -4.69
CA LEU A 22 2.56 -11.99 -3.27
C LEU A 22 3.32 -11.06 -2.33
N GLU A 23 4.53 -10.62 -2.69
CA GLU A 23 5.36 -9.77 -1.85
C GLU A 23 6.31 -8.87 -2.66
N LYS A 24 6.88 -7.83 -2.04
CA LYS A 24 7.88 -6.96 -2.70
C LYS A 24 9.22 -7.69 -2.78
N ILE A 25 9.77 -7.76 -3.99
CA ILE A 25 11.04 -8.43 -4.29
C ILE A 25 12.09 -7.38 -4.66
N LEU A 26 13.28 -7.52 -4.08
CA LEU A 26 14.47 -6.81 -4.51
C LEU A 26 15.25 -7.74 -5.45
N LEU A 27 15.44 -7.32 -6.69
CA LEU A 27 16.23 -8.05 -7.70
C LEU A 27 17.61 -7.43 -7.76
N GLU A 28 18.65 -8.25 -7.64
CA GLU A 28 20.04 -7.84 -7.85
C GLU A 28 20.54 -8.46 -9.16
N ALA A 29 20.91 -7.60 -10.11
CA ALA A 29 21.51 -7.99 -11.36
C ALA A 29 23.00 -8.32 -11.17
N ALA A 30 23.55 -9.15 -12.05
CA ALA A 30 24.95 -9.57 -11.99
C ALA A 30 25.97 -8.41 -12.11
N ASP A 31 25.53 -7.24 -12.57
CA ASP A 31 26.33 -6.01 -12.62
C ASP A 31 26.20 -5.14 -11.36
N GLY A 32 25.52 -5.63 -10.32
CA GLY A 32 25.33 -4.95 -9.04
C GLY A 32 24.15 -3.97 -9.02
N ARG A 33 23.42 -3.79 -10.14
CA ARG A 33 22.21 -2.95 -10.15
C ARG A 33 21.08 -3.63 -9.38
N ARG A 34 20.35 -2.84 -8.58
CA ARG A 34 19.21 -3.31 -7.79
C ARG A 34 17.92 -2.74 -8.31
N PHE A 35 16.90 -3.58 -8.43
CA PHE A 35 15.56 -3.22 -8.91
C PHE A 35 14.52 -3.69 -7.89
N ILE A 36 13.44 -2.93 -7.76
CA ILE A 36 12.28 -3.34 -6.95
C ILE A 36 11.21 -3.84 -7.91
N LEU A 37 10.73 -5.06 -7.68
CA LEU A 37 9.60 -5.65 -8.39
C LEU A 37 8.42 -5.78 -7.43
N ALA A 38 7.31 -5.15 -7.79
CA ALA A 38 6.06 -5.19 -7.04
C ALA A 38 4.88 -5.12 -8.01
N SER A 39 3.74 -5.69 -7.62
CA SER A 39 2.52 -5.52 -8.42
C SER A 39 2.10 -4.04 -8.47
N VAL A 40 1.60 -3.60 -9.62
CA VAL A 40 1.10 -2.23 -9.80
C VAL A 40 -0.02 -1.92 -8.81
N GLU A 41 -0.87 -2.88 -8.46
CA GLU A 41 -1.92 -2.71 -7.45
C GLU A 41 -1.35 -2.38 -6.05
N LYS A 42 -0.26 -3.06 -5.65
CA LYS A 42 0.45 -2.75 -4.41
C LYS A 42 1.21 -1.43 -4.50
N TRP A 43 1.59 -1.01 -5.70
CA TRP A 43 2.20 0.30 -5.95
C TRP A 43 1.17 1.44 -5.96
N LYS A 44 -0.07 1.18 -6.40
CA LYS A 44 -1.17 2.17 -6.36
C LYS A 44 -1.50 2.62 -4.95
N GLY A 45 -1.34 1.75 -3.94
CA GLY A 45 -1.44 2.14 -2.53
C GLY A 45 -0.35 3.13 -2.06
N PHE A 46 0.75 3.26 -2.81
CA PHE A 46 1.84 4.22 -2.56
C PHE A 46 1.77 5.45 -3.48
N GLN A 47 0.85 5.49 -4.46
CA GLN A 47 0.62 6.64 -5.34
C GLN A 47 -0.47 7.59 -4.78
N ILE A 48 -0.66 7.60 -3.47
CA ILE A 48 -1.11 8.82 -2.80
C ILE A 48 0.14 9.71 -2.84
N SER A 49 0.10 10.77 -3.65
CA SER A 49 1.18 11.73 -3.89
C SER A 49 2.17 11.85 -2.74
N GLU A 50 3.47 11.91 -3.05
CA GLU A 50 4.60 12.25 -2.15
C GLU A 50 4.45 13.60 -1.38
N GLY A 51 3.26 14.22 -1.37
CA GLY A 51 2.96 15.45 -0.64
C GLY A 51 1.68 15.42 0.19
N ASP A 52 0.93 14.32 0.26
CA ASP A 52 -0.29 14.22 1.08
C ASP A 52 -0.30 12.89 1.86
N ASP A 53 0.76 12.62 2.62
CA ASP A 53 0.69 11.61 3.66
C ASP A 53 -0.27 12.13 4.76
N ILE A 54 -1.51 11.66 4.72
CA ILE A 54 -2.54 12.01 5.71
C ILE A 54 -2.10 11.69 7.15
N THR A 55 -1.07 10.83 7.32
CA THR A 55 -0.50 10.51 8.63
C THR A 55 0.42 11.60 9.18
N GLU A 56 0.90 12.53 8.34
CA GLU A 56 1.66 13.71 8.76
C GLU A 56 0.76 14.84 9.29
N ASN A 57 -0.55 14.78 9.02
CA ASN A 57 -1.51 15.72 9.57
C ASN A 57 -1.89 15.31 11.00
N GLU A 58 -1.13 15.79 11.98
CA GLU A 58 -1.32 15.48 13.40
C GLU A 58 -2.75 15.76 13.89
N GLY A 59 -3.36 16.85 13.42
CA GLY A 59 -4.75 17.21 13.78
C GLY A 59 -5.77 16.21 13.25
N LEU A 60 -5.61 15.77 12.00
CA LEU A 60 -6.44 14.73 11.41
C LEU A 60 -6.25 13.39 12.12
N MET A 61 -5.01 13.01 12.40
CA MET A 61 -4.70 11.73 13.06
C MET A 61 -5.19 11.69 14.50
N ALA A 62 -5.12 12.81 15.24
CA ALA A 62 -5.71 12.96 16.55
C ALA A 62 -7.24 12.82 16.49
N HIS A 63 -7.89 13.52 15.54
CA HIS A 63 -9.34 13.45 15.35
C HIS A 63 -9.83 12.04 14.99
N LEU A 64 -9.10 11.33 14.13
CA LEU A 64 -9.43 9.95 13.75
C LEU A 64 -9.20 8.97 14.91
N SER A 65 -8.15 9.17 15.71
CA SER A 65 -7.85 8.35 16.88
C SER A 65 -8.93 8.46 17.95
N GLU A 66 -9.42 9.68 18.21
CA GLU A 66 -10.54 9.94 19.13
C GLU A 66 -11.84 9.25 18.68
N ARG A 67 -12.14 9.29 17.38
CA ARG A 67 -13.31 8.58 16.84
C ARG A 67 -13.21 7.07 16.93
N ARG A 68 -12.00 6.50 16.85
CA ARG A 68 -11.79 5.05 16.81
C ARG A 68 -12.02 4.38 18.17
N SER A 69 -11.76 5.08 19.27
CA SER A 69 -11.83 4.54 20.64
C SER A 69 -13.19 4.69 21.33
N GLY A 70 -14.11 5.50 20.79
CA GLY A 70 -15.42 5.72 21.41
C GLY A 70 -16.42 6.52 20.57
N GLY A 71 -16.17 6.68 19.27
CA GLY A 71 -17.01 7.51 18.41
C GLY A 71 -18.46 7.03 18.35
N LYS A 72 -19.40 7.93 18.62
CA LYS A 72 -20.85 7.71 18.45
C LYS A 72 -21.12 7.23 17.02
N ARG A 73 -21.50 5.96 16.88
CA ARG A 73 -21.98 5.41 15.60
C ARG A 73 -23.39 5.91 15.37
N ILE A 74 -23.61 6.58 14.26
CA ILE A 74 -24.93 7.08 13.86
C ILE A 74 -25.45 6.17 12.75
N PRO A 75 -26.64 5.58 12.88
CA PRO A 75 -27.29 4.83 11.81
C PRO A 75 -27.43 5.68 10.54
N LEU A 76 -27.28 5.04 9.38
CA LEU A 76 -27.42 5.72 8.09
C LEU A 76 -28.82 6.30 7.86
N SER A 77 -29.86 5.72 8.47
CA SER A 77 -31.22 6.26 8.48
C SER A 77 -31.28 7.67 9.07
N ASP A 78 -30.66 7.86 10.23
CA ASP A 78 -30.70 9.10 11.00
C ASP A 78 -29.89 10.19 10.28
N VAL A 79 -28.80 9.78 9.61
CA VAL A 79 -28.01 10.67 8.73
C VAL A 79 -28.84 11.15 7.54
N ARG A 80 -29.61 10.25 6.92
CA ARG A 80 -30.48 10.60 5.77
C ARG A 80 -31.56 11.61 6.16
N GLU A 81 -32.21 11.39 7.30
CA GLU A 81 -33.20 12.32 7.85
C GLU A 81 -32.60 13.69 8.15
N THR A 82 -31.41 13.73 8.77
CA THR A 82 -30.68 14.98 9.06
C THR A 82 -30.29 15.75 7.79
N LEU A 83 -29.98 15.03 6.71
CA LEU A 83 -29.59 15.61 5.42
C LEU A 83 -30.79 15.88 4.48
N GLY A 84 -32.02 15.64 4.93
CA GLY A 84 -33.24 15.86 4.14
C GLY A 84 -33.37 14.94 2.92
N ARG A 85 -32.90 13.69 3.02
CA ARG A 85 -32.89 12.67 1.95
C ARG A 85 -33.58 11.36 2.32
#